data_AF-A0A060Q3R9-F1
#
_entry.id   AF-A0A060Q3R9-F1
#
_cell.length_a   1.000
_cell.length_b   1.000
_cell.length_c   1.000
_cell.angle_alpha   90.00
_cell.angle_beta   90.00
_cell.angle_gamma   90.00
#
_symmetry.space_group_name_H-M   'P 1'
#
loop_
_entity.id
_entity.type
_entity.pdbx_description
1 polymer ?
#
loop_
_entity_poly.entity_id
_entity_poly.type
_entity_poly.pdbx_seq_one_letter_code
_entity_poly.pdbx_strand_id
1 'polypeptide(L)' 'MSMQKSYPSNISQEQFEKIRPILESSKQKTKPRKLDLYDVFCGVLYVLKSGCQWRMLPKGFPRWESVYYYF' A
#
# COMPACT_ATOMS: atom_id res chain seq x y z
N MET A 1 -2.54 -0.85 18.12
CA MET A 1 -1.24 -0.84 17.42
C MET A 1 -1.08 -2.18 16.73
N SER A 2 -1.60 -2.32 15.51
CA SER A 2 -1.48 -3.55 14.72
C SER A 2 -0.02 -3.75 14.34
N MET A 3 0.55 -4.84 14.83
CA MET A 3 1.89 -5.32 14.56
C MET A 3 2.11 -5.38 13.04
N GLN A 4 2.76 -4.36 12.47
CA GLN A 4 3.15 -4.33 11.07
C GLN A 4 4.10 -5.50 10.86
N LYS A 5 3.57 -6.62 10.34
CA LYS A 5 4.39 -7.77 9.96
C LYS A 5 5.33 -7.28 8.87
N SER A 6 6.61 -7.26 9.17
CA SER A 6 7.64 -6.93 8.18
C SER A 6 7.66 -8.05 7.15
N TYR A 7 7.08 -7.80 5.98
CA TYR A 7 7.22 -8.68 4.84
C TYR A 7 8.54 -8.33 4.12
N PRO A 8 9.22 -9.31 3.52
CA PRO A 8 10.45 -9.05 2.76
C PRO A 8 10.22 -8.13 1.54
N SER A 9 8.96 -7.90 1.16
CA SER A 9 8.55 -6.98 0.09
C SER A 9 8.33 -5.55 0.57
N ASN A 10 8.34 -5.28 1.89
CA ASN A 10 8.14 -3.95 2.43
C ASN A 10 9.40 -3.11 2.22
N ILE A 11 9.21 -1.83 1.89
CA ILE A 11 10.29 -0.84 1.77
C ILE A 11 10.40 -0.02 3.05
N SER A 12 11.54 0.63 3.29
CA SER A 12 11.66 1.52 4.45
C SER A 12 10.79 2.77 4.28
N GLN A 13 10.35 3.35 5.40
CA GLN A 13 9.58 4.60 5.38
C GLN A 13 10.34 5.73 4.69
N GLU A 14 11.66 5.82 4.88
CA GLU A 14 12.52 6.82 4.22
C GLU A 14 12.53 6.69 2.69
N GLN A 15 12.52 5.46 2.17
CA GLN A 15 12.39 5.22 0.73
C GLN A 15 11.00 5.57 0.24
N PHE A 16 9.97 5.26 1.03
CA PHE A 16 8.60 5.60 0.71
C PHE A 16 8.35 7.12 0.69
N GLU A 17 8.97 7.89 1.57
CA GLU A 17 8.82 9.36 1.61
C GLU A 17 9.23 10.03 0.30
N LYS A 18 10.19 9.46 -0.44
CA LYS A 18 10.58 9.96 -1.77
C LYS A 18 9.51 9.69 -2.83
N ILE A 19 8.76 8.61 -2.70
CA ILE A 19 7.72 8.17 -3.65
C ILE A 19 6.36 8.81 -3.30
N ARG A 20 6.12 9.05 -2.02
CA ARG A 20 4.92 9.69 -1.47
C ARG A 20 4.47 10.94 -2.26
N PRO A 21 5.31 11.94 -2.57
CA PRO A 21 4.86 13.12 -3.31
C PRO A 21 4.34 12.79 -4.72
N ILE A 22 4.87 11.76 -5.36
CA ILE A 22 4.40 11.31 -6.69
C ILE A 22 3.00 10.69 -6.58
N LEU A 23 2.80 9.84 -5.57
CA LEU A 23 1.50 9.24 -5.26
C LEU A 23 0.46 10.28 -4.84
N GLU A 24 0.90 11.32 -4.12
CA GLU A 24 0.02 12.40 -3.69
C GLU A 24 -0.36 13.36 -4.82
N SER A 25 0.55 13.58 -5.79
CA SER A 25 0.35 14.42 -6.97
C SER A 25 -0.60 13.78 -8.00
N SER A 26 -0.59 12.44 -8.11
CA SER A 26 -1.33 11.71 -9.14
C SER A 26 -2.86 11.70 -8.96
N LYS A 27 -3.40 11.92 -7.75
CA LYS A 27 -4.85 11.79 -7.48
C LYS A 27 -5.52 13.13 -7.15
N GLN A 28 -6.52 13.52 -7.95
CA GLN A 28 -7.41 14.64 -7.63
C GLN A 28 -8.11 14.38 -6.27
N LYS A 29 -8.13 15.39 -5.40
CA LYS A 29 -8.62 15.37 -4.01
C LYS A 29 -10.14 15.19 -3.89
N THR A 30 -10.73 14.12 -4.42
CA THR A 30 -12.20 13.96 -4.44
C THR A 30 -12.76 13.33 -3.16
N LYS A 31 -11.95 12.66 -2.31
CA LYS A 31 -12.37 12.15 -1.00
C LYS A 31 -11.29 12.29 0.08
N PRO A 32 -11.68 12.55 1.35
CA PRO A 32 -10.74 12.58 2.47
C PRO A 32 -10.07 11.21 2.63
N ARG A 33 -8.73 11.21 2.70
CA ARG A 33 -7.90 9.99 2.77
C ARG A 33 -8.08 9.34 4.15
N LYS A 34 -8.77 8.20 4.21
CA LYS A 34 -8.92 7.38 5.43
C LYS A 34 -7.86 6.28 5.57
N LEU A 35 -7.05 6.04 4.53
CA LEU A 35 -6.11 4.93 4.47
C LEU A 35 -4.67 5.44 4.43
N ASP A 36 -3.78 4.73 5.10
CA ASP A 36 -2.35 4.99 5.06
C ASP A 36 -1.79 4.59 3.68
N LEU A 37 -1.16 5.55 3.00
CA LEU A 37 -0.58 5.35 1.67
C LEU A 37 0.57 4.35 1.70
N TYR A 38 1.30 4.31 2.81
CA TYR A 38 2.41 3.40 2.98
C TYR A 38 1.93 1.95 2.97
N ASP A 39 0.86 1.64 3.71
CA ASP A 39 0.31 0.29 3.77
C ASP A 39 -0.30 -0.14 2.44
N VAL A 40 -0.94 0.78 1.71
CA VAL A 40 -1.45 0.53 0.36
C VAL A 40 -0.30 0.21 -0.60
N PHE A 41 0.76 1.01 -0.59
CA PHE A 41 1.92 0.82 -1.46
C PHE A 41 2.65 -0.50 -1.15
N CYS A 42 2.86 -0.81 0.13
CA CYS A 42 3.43 -2.10 0.53
C CYS A 42 2.55 -3.28 0.12
N GLY A 43 1.21 -3.13 0.16
CA GLY A 43 0.28 -4.14 -0.34
C GLY A 43 0.41 -4.39 -1.85
N VAL A 44 0.56 -3.33 -2.64
CA VAL A 44 0.82 -3.44 -4.09
C VAL A 44 2.18 -4.10 -4.35
N LEU A 45 3.23 -3.66 -3.66
CA LEU A 45 4.57 -4.24 -3.79
C LEU A 45 4.58 -5.73 -3.44
N TYR A 46 3.83 -6.13 -2.41
CA TYR A 46 3.67 -7.52 -2.05
C TYR A 46 3.08 -8.34 -3.21
N VAL A 47 1.99 -7.86 -3.82
CA VAL A 47 1.37 -8.51 -4.99
C VAL A 47 2.33 -8.56 -6.17
N LEU A 48 3.02 -7.47 -6.48
CA LEU A 48 3.99 -7.41 -7.59
C LEU A 48 5.19 -8.34 -7.38
N LYS A 49 5.69 -8.45 -6.15
CA LYS A 49 6.86 -9.28 -5.83
C LYS A 49 6.52 -10.76 -5.76
N SER A 50 5.35 -11.09 -5.22
CA SER A 50 4.91 -12.48 -5.03
C SER A 50 4.15 -13.06 -6.23
N GLY A 51 3.56 -12.21 -7.09
CA GLY A 51 2.67 -12.64 -8.16
C GLY A 51 1.34 -13.23 -7.67
N CYS A 52 1.04 -13.08 -6.37
CA CYS A 52 -0.17 -13.61 -5.76
C CYS A 52 -1.43 -12.92 -6.30
N GLN A 53 -2.55 -13.66 -6.32
CA GLN A 53 -3.86 -13.06 -6.56
C GLN A 53 -4.22 -12.06 -5.47
N TRP A 54 -4.89 -10.96 -5.83
CA TRP A 54 -5.35 -9.92 -4.90
C TRP A 54 -6.12 -10.44 -3.69
N ARG A 55 -6.92 -11.51 -3.88
CA ARG A 55 -7.70 -12.15 -2.80
C ARG A 55 -6.83 -12.87 -1.75
N MET A 56 -5.59 -13.20 -2.10
CA MET A 56 -4.61 -13.80 -1.19
C MET A 56 -3.80 -12.76 -0.41
N LEU A 57 -4.11 -11.47 -0.56
CA LEU A 57 -3.43 -10.42 0.20
C LEU A 57 -3.58 -10.68 1.71
N PRO A 58 -2.49 -10.74 2.48
CA PRO A 58 -2.55 -10.99 3.91
C PRO A 58 -3.38 -9.94 4.66
N LYS A 59 -4.10 -10.36 5.70
CA LYS A 59 -4.91 -9.47 6.58
C LYS A 59 -4.11 -8.40 7.33
N GLY A 60 -2.77 -8.40 7.22
CA GLY A 60 -1.92 -7.35 7.77
C GLY A 60 -1.93 -6.06 6.94
N PHE A 61 -2.45 -6.11 5.72
CA PHE A 61 -2.61 -4.95 4.85
C PHE A 61 -4.06 -4.45 4.87
N PRO A 62 -4.32 -3.20 4.42
CA PRO A 62 -5.67 -2.75 4.12
C PRO A 62 -6.36 -3.72 3.15
N ARG A 63 -7.69 -3.73 3.18
CA ARG A 63 -8.49 -4.60 2.32
C ARG A 63 -8.02 -4.50 0.87
N TRP A 64 -7.80 -5.65 0.23
CA TRP A 64 -7.28 -5.72 -1.14
C TRP A 64 -8.11 -4.87 -2.12
N GLU A 65 -9.43 -4.74 -1.89
CA GLU A 65 -10.35 -3.90 -2.67
C GLU A 65 -9.93 -2.42 -2.62
N SER A 66 -9.50 -1.96 -1.46
CA SER A 66 -9.04 -0.58 -1.26
C SER A 66 -7.69 -0.34 -1.90
N VAL A 67 -6.81 -1.35 -1.87
CA VAL A 67 -5.50 -1.30 -2.52
C VAL A 67 -5.66 -1.27 -4.05
N TYR A 68 -6.51 -2.15 -4.58
CA TYR A 68 -6.85 -2.22 -5.99
C TYR A 68 -7.59 -0.97 -6.49
N TYR A 69 -8.49 -0.39 -5.71
CA TYR A 69 -9.11 0.88 -6.08
C TYR A 69 -8.12 2.05 -6.02
N TYR A 70 -6.99 1.87 -5.32
CA TYR A 70 -5.99 2.91 -5.20
C TYR A 70 -5.12 3.04 -6.46
N PHE A 71 -4.80 1.91 -7.11
CA PHE A 71 -3.91 1.76 -8.27
C PHE A 71 -4.65 1.14 -9.46
#